data_AF-A0A1X0QDL8-F1
#
_entry.id   AF-A0A1X0QDL8-F1
#
_cell.length_a   1.000
_cell.length_b   1.000
_cell.length_c   1.000
_cell.angle_alpha   90.00
_cell.angle_beta   90.00
_cell.angle_gamma   90.00
#
_symmetry.space_group_name_H-M   'P 1'
#
loop_
_entity.id
_entity.type
_entity.pdbx_description
1 polymer ?
#
loop_
_entity_poly.entity_id
_entity_poly.type
_entity_poly.pdbx_seq_one_letter_code
_entity_poly.pdbx_strand_id
1 'polypeptide(L)'
;MKEKDNLFDKIIGRSLEEKIAIKEHLEDVKRNGYNYKRNGRWAFTLVFGFNEFVSSMFSILCFIINIILFKKYKKRILIKQKDIKQLIQFNYYISNLAYLSAFLFHCQETVFTRNADYCTAVLSILSFVLLKVIKLLIILKYKRVKWIYLVTIIIL
;
A
#
# COMPACT_ATOMS: atom_id res chain seq x y z
N MET A 1 16.80 28.90 11.84
CA MET A 1 16.32 27.98 12.89
C MET A 1 16.99 26.63 12.66
N LYS A 2 17.90 26.17 13.53
CA LYS A 2 18.61 24.89 13.35
C LYS A 2 17.60 23.75 13.48
N GLU A 3 17.23 23.11 12.37
CA GLU A 3 16.40 21.92 12.40
C GLU A 3 17.20 20.78 12.99
N LYS A 4 16.79 20.33 14.18
CA LYS A 4 17.29 19.10 14.76
C LYS A 4 16.52 17.93 14.16
N ASP A 5 17.24 16.83 13.90
CA ASP A 5 16.63 15.55 13.60
C ASP A 5 15.78 15.12 14.79
N ASN A 6 14.48 14.94 14.56
CA ASN A 6 13.62 14.35 15.56
C ASN A 6 13.81 12.82 15.54
N LEU A 7 13.38 12.13 16.59
CA LEU A 7 13.53 10.67 16.69
C LEU A 7 12.88 9.94 15.51
N PHE A 8 11.77 10.48 15.01
CA PHE A 8 11.02 9.90 13.89
C PHE A 8 11.81 9.98 12.58
N ASP A 9 12.45 11.11 12.29
CA ASP A 9 13.31 11.29 11.11
C ASP A 9 14.46 10.27 11.10
N LYS A 10 15.01 9.95 12.27
CA LYS A 10 16.02 8.89 12.39
C LYS A 10 15.46 7.49 12.11
N ILE A 11 14.22 7.22 12.52
CA ILE A 11 13.56 5.92 12.30
C ILE A 11 13.29 5.70 10.81
N ILE A 12 12.82 6.74 10.11
CA ILE A 12 12.49 6.66 8.68
C ILE A 12 13.73 6.90 7.78
N GLY A 13 14.80 7.45 8.33
CA GLY A 13 16.02 7.78 7.58
C GLY A 13 15.89 9.06 6.76
N ARG A 14 15.13 10.05 7.23
CA ARG A 14 14.97 11.34 6.55
C ARG A 14 16.19 12.22 6.74
N SER A 15 16.75 12.71 5.64
CA SER A 15 17.88 13.64 5.66
C SER A 15 17.43 15.09 5.90
N LEU A 16 18.36 15.94 6.35
CA LEU A 16 18.11 17.37 6.48
C LEU A 16 17.78 18.03 5.13
N GLU A 17 18.42 17.57 4.05
CA GLU A 17 18.18 18.05 2.68
C GLU A 17 16.73 17.80 2.24
N GLU A 18 16.18 16.62 2.55
CA GLU A 18 14.80 16.30 2.24
C GLU A 18 13.81 17.21 2.99
N LYS A 19 14.10 17.55 4.25
CA LYS A 19 13.27 18.49 5.04
C LYS A 19 13.28 19.89 4.45
N ILE A 20 14.47 20.36 4.04
CA ILE A 20 14.63 21.67 3.39
C ILE A 20 13.84 21.67 2.08
N ALA A 21 13.96 20.63 1.25
CA ALA A 21 13.24 20.53 -0.02
C ALA A 21 11.71 20.53 0.16
N ILE A 22 11.18 19.89 1.21
CA ILE A 22 9.74 19.94 1.54
C ILE A 22 9.30 21.36 1.89
N LYS A 23 10.10 22.10 2.67
CA LYS A 23 9.79 23.49 3.00
C LYS A 23 9.85 24.42 1.81
N GLU A 24 10.88 24.27 0.97
CA GLU A 24 10.98 25.03 -0.27
C GLU A 24 9.76 24.81 -1.16
N HIS A 25 9.31 23.56 -1.28
CA HIS A 25 8.09 23.26 -2.05
C HIS A 25 6.84 23.93 -1.45
N LEU A 26 6.72 23.99 -0.13
CA LEU A 26 5.62 24.72 0.53
C LEU A 26 5.70 26.23 0.27
N GLU A 27 6.89 26.82 0.30
CA GLU A 27 7.09 28.23 -0.04
C GLU A 27 6.79 28.51 -1.51
N ASP A 28 7.16 27.60 -2.42
CA ASP A 28 6.81 27.70 -3.83
C ASP A 28 5.29 27.65 -4.04
N VAL A 29 4.57 26.78 -3.32
CA VAL A 29 3.10 26.74 -3.36
C VAL A 29 2.48 28.04 -2.85
N LYS A 30 3.04 28.65 -1.79
CA LYS A 30 2.57 29.97 -1.31
C LYS A 30 2.77 31.07 -2.35
N ARG A 31 3.86 31.02 -3.13
CA ARG A 31 4.20 32.03 -4.16
C ARG A 31 3.42 31.83 -5.47
N ASN A 32 3.32 30.58 -5.93
CA ASN A 32 2.79 30.22 -7.24
C ASN A 32 1.32 29.77 -7.21
N GLY A 33 0.73 29.68 -6.02
CA GLY A 33 -0.65 29.26 -5.78
C GLY A 33 -0.79 27.75 -5.48
N TYR A 34 -1.94 27.39 -4.91
CA TYR A 34 -2.21 26.04 -4.37
C TYR A 34 -2.08 24.90 -5.39
N ASN A 35 -2.21 25.19 -6.70
CA ASN A 35 -2.11 24.20 -7.78
C ASN A 35 -0.68 23.93 -8.24
N TYR A 36 0.32 24.61 -7.68
CA TYR A 36 1.71 24.35 -8.01
C TYR A 36 2.13 22.94 -7.56
N LYS A 37 2.77 22.20 -8.48
CA LYS A 37 3.25 20.85 -8.24
C LYS A 37 4.71 20.72 -8.60
N ARG A 38 5.52 20.16 -7.70
CA ARG A 38 6.90 19.76 -7.97
C ARG A 38 6.93 18.28 -8.35
N ASN A 39 7.43 17.95 -9.55
CA ASN A 39 7.46 16.57 -10.06
C ASN A 39 6.07 15.87 -10.05
N GLY A 40 5.01 16.63 -10.35
CA GLY A 40 3.63 16.12 -10.32
C GLY A 40 3.03 15.92 -8.93
N ARG A 41 3.74 16.30 -7.85
CA ARG A 41 3.30 16.16 -6.46
C ARG A 41 2.77 17.46 -5.88
N TRP A 42 1.77 17.33 -5.02
CA TRP A 42 1.30 18.42 -4.16
C TRP A 42 2.27 18.63 -3.01
N ALA A 43 2.38 19.87 -2.52
CA ALA A 43 3.12 20.14 -1.30
C ALA A 43 2.31 19.74 -0.08
N PHE A 44 2.95 19.07 0.87
CA PHE A 44 2.36 18.73 2.16
C PHE A 44 3.19 19.29 3.30
N THR A 45 2.50 19.70 4.36
CA THR A 45 3.18 20.13 5.58
C THR A 45 3.52 18.93 6.42
N LEU A 46 4.75 18.88 6.94
CA LEU A 46 5.19 17.83 7.86
C LEU A 46 4.39 17.92 9.17
N VAL A 47 3.64 16.86 9.50
CA VAL A 47 2.89 16.75 10.75
C VAL A 47 3.40 15.52 11.49
N PHE A 48 3.93 15.70 12.71
CA PHE A 48 4.60 14.66 13.50
C PHE A 48 5.70 13.89 12.74
N GLY A 49 6.31 14.51 11.72
CA GLY A 49 7.33 13.87 10.88
C GLY A 49 6.77 13.05 9.71
N PHE A 50 5.46 13.05 9.46
CA PHE A 50 4.87 12.43 8.28
C PHE A 50 4.68 13.45 7.16
N ASN A 51 4.96 13.06 5.91
CA ASN A 51 4.63 13.87 4.74
C ASN A 51 3.10 13.97 4.59
N GLU A 52 2.40 12.85 4.67
CA GLU A 52 0.94 12.77 4.57
C GLU A 52 0.36 12.05 5.79
N PHE A 53 0.29 12.75 6.92
CA PHE A 53 -0.10 12.16 8.21
C PHE A 53 -1.42 11.38 8.16
N VAL A 54 -2.47 11.98 7.60
CA VAL A 54 -3.80 11.35 7.53
C VAL A 54 -3.77 10.10 6.66
N SER A 55 -3.15 10.16 5.48
CA SER A 55 -2.99 9.02 4.56
C SER A 55 -2.22 7.87 5.24
N SER A 56 -1.13 8.18 5.94
CA SER A 56 -0.38 7.18 6.72
C SER A 56 -1.25 6.52 7.78
N MET A 57 -2.03 7.29 8.54
CA MET A 57 -2.90 6.73 9.58
C MET A 57 -3.98 5.80 9.01
N PHE A 58 -4.56 6.15 7.86
CA PHE A 58 -5.52 5.27 7.19
C PHE A 58 -4.86 3.98 6.66
N SER A 59 -3.68 4.07 6.06
CA SER A 59 -2.96 2.90 5.55
C SER A 59 -2.63 1.90 6.67
N ILE A 60 -2.13 2.38 7.82
CA ILE A 60 -1.84 1.49 8.95
C ILE A 60 -3.12 0.93 9.59
N LEU A 61 -4.20 1.71 9.65
CA LEU A 61 -5.49 1.23 10.14
C LEU A 61 -6.05 0.12 9.24
N CYS A 62 -5.97 0.29 7.92
CA CYS A 62 -6.35 -0.74 6.95
C CYS A 62 -5.55 -2.02 7.10
N PHE A 63 -4.23 -1.93 7.33
CA PHE A 63 -3.38 -3.07 7.63
C PHE A 63 -3.85 -3.82 8.89
N ILE A 64 -4.10 -3.10 9.99
CA ILE A 64 -4.57 -3.67 11.26
C ILE A 64 -5.93 -4.35 11.08
N ILE A 65 -6.89 -3.67 10.45
CA ILE A 65 -8.23 -4.22 10.17
C ILE A 65 -8.10 -5.51 9.34
N ASN A 66 -7.27 -5.51 8.31
CA ASN A 66 -7.09 -6.69 7.45
C ASN A 66 -6.53 -7.88 8.23
N ILE A 67 -5.56 -7.67 9.14
CA ILE A 67 -5.05 -8.71 10.05
C ILE A 67 -6.16 -9.26 10.95
N ILE A 68 -6.94 -8.37 11.60
CA ILE A 68 -8.00 -8.77 12.53
C ILE A 68 -9.08 -9.57 11.80
N LEU A 69 -9.56 -9.08 10.66
CA LEU A 69 -10.56 -9.76 9.84
C LEU A 69 -10.04 -11.10 9.35
N PHE A 70 -8.81 -11.16 8.82
CA PHE A 70 -8.24 -12.41 8.37
C PHE A 70 -8.16 -13.43 9.49
N LYS A 71 -7.66 -13.06 10.67
CA LYS A 71 -7.62 -13.96 11.85
C LYS A 71 -9.02 -14.45 12.25
N LYS A 72 -10.01 -13.55 12.29
CA LYS A 72 -11.41 -13.88 12.64
C LYS A 72 -12.05 -14.86 11.66
N TYR A 73 -11.82 -14.69 10.36
CA TYR A 73 -12.46 -15.48 9.31
C TYR A 73 -11.60 -16.63 8.78
N LYS A 74 -10.33 -16.73 9.19
CA LYS A 74 -9.40 -17.80 8.77
C LYS A 74 -10.02 -19.19 8.90
N LYS A 75 -10.58 -19.51 10.07
CA LYS A 75 -11.18 -20.84 10.30
C LYS A 75 -12.39 -21.08 9.38
N ARG A 76 -13.26 -20.08 9.19
CA ARG A 76 -14.48 -20.23 8.37
C ARG A 76 -14.19 -20.37 6.87
N ILE A 77 -13.20 -19.62 6.39
CA ILE A 77 -12.83 -19.56 4.97
C ILE A 77 -12.01 -20.78 4.57
N LEU A 78 -11.05 -21.21 5.40
CA LEU A 78 -10.08 -22.23 5.03
C LEU A 78 -10.62 -23.67 5.07
N ILE A 79 -11.75 -23.91 5.76
CA ILE A 79 -12.31 -25.26 5.94
C ILE A 79 -13.17 -25.69 4.73
N LYS A 80 -13.86 -24.77 4.06
CA LYS A 80 -14.87 -25.13 3.05
C LYS A 80 -14.35 -25.29 1.62
N GLN A 81 -13.23 -24.65 1.25
CA GLN A 81 -12.74 -24.65 -0.14
C GLN A 81 -11.21 -24.70 -0.20
N LYS A 82 -10.67 -25.93 -0.12
CA LYS A 82 -9.23 -26.20 -0.12
C LYS A 82 -8.51 -25.60 -1.34
N ASP A 83 -9.19 -25.54 -2.48
CA ASP A 83 -8.65 -25.02 -3.74
C ASP A 83 -8.50 -23.48 -3.76
N ILE A 84 -9.31 -22.72 -3.01
CA ILE A 84 -9.23 -21.24 -2.97
C ILE A 84 -8.39 -20.74 -1.78
N LYS A 85 -8.07 -21.62 -0.82
CA LYS A 85 -7.29 -21.28 0.37
C LYS A 85 -6.00 -20.54 0.04
N GLN A 86 -5.22 -21.05 -0.90
CA GLN A 86 -3.93 -20.47 -1.29
C GLN A 86 -4.09 -19.07 -1.89
N LEU A 87 -5.06 -18.88 -2.79
CA LEU A 87 -5.37 -17.56 -3.36
C LEU A 87 -5.77 -16.54 -2.31
N ILE A 88 -6.58 -16.94 -1.33
CA ILE A 88 -7.01 -16.05 -0.26
C ILE A 88 -5.83 -15.67 0.64
N GLN A 89 -4.93 -16.61 0.94
CA GLN A 89 -3.71 -16.34 1.67
C GLN A 89 -2.77 -15.42 0.89
N PHE A 90 -2.59 -15.66 -0.41
CA PHE A 90 -1.78 -14.83 -1.28
C PHE A 90 -2.32 -13.39 -1.34
N ASN A 91 -3.60 -13.22 -1.69
CA ASN A 91 -4.26 -11.91 -1.70
C ASN A 91 -4.15 -11.20 -0.34
N TYR A 92 -4.27 -11.92 0.79
CA TYR A 92 -4.08 -11.36 2.12
C TYR A 92 -2.67 -10.79 2.32
N TYR A 93 -1.63 -11.56 1.99
CA TYR A 93 -0.24 -11.10 2.14
C TYR A 93 0.07 -9.92 1.22
N ILE A 94 -0.35 -9.98 -0.05
CA ILE A 94 -0.17 -8.86 -1.00
C ILE A 94 -0.91 -7.61 -0.53
N SER A 95 -2.16 -7.73 -0.08
CA SER A 95 -2.93 -6.58 0.43
C SER A 95 -2.24 -5.94 1.64
N ASN A 96 -1.67 -6.75 2.54
CA ASN A 96 -0.92 -6.24 3.67
C ASN A 96 0.39 -5.56 3.26
N LEU A 97 1.10 -6.09 2.26
CA LEU A 97 2.28 -5.43 1.68
C LEU A 97 1.91 -4.10 1.03
N ALA A 98 0.75 -4.02 0.35
CA ALA A 98 0.23 -2.77 -0.20
C ALA A 98 -0.05 -1.74 0.89
N TYR A 99 -0.73 -2.11 1.98
CA TYR A 99 -0.98 -1.17 3.08
C TYR A 99 0.31 -0.71 3.80
N LEU A 100 1.28 -1.61 3.99
CA LEU A 100 2.56 -1.26 4.61
C LEU A 100 3.42 -0.35 3.72
N SER A 101 3.51 -0.66 2.43
CA SER A 101 4.26 0.18 1.48
C SER A 101 3.59 1.54 1.29
N ALA A 102 2.26 1.60 1.21
CA ALA A 102 1.49 2.85 1.24
C ALA A 102 1.78 3.65 2.51
N PHE A 103 1.77 3.00 3.68
CA PHE A 103 2.13 3.64 4.95
C PHE A 103 3.52 4.28 4.88
N LEU A 104 4.54 3.52 4.46
CA LEU A 104 5.91 4.01 4.35
C LEU A 104 6.04 5.14 3.32
N PHE A 105 5.37 5.03 2.18
CA PHE A 105 5.32 6.06 1.15
C PHE A 105 4.74 7.37 1.67
N HIS A 106 3.63 7.33 2.39
CA HIS A 106 3.01 8.52 2.99
C HIS A 106 3.80 9.07 4.19
N CYS A 107 4.58 8.22 4.88
CA CYS A 107 5.53 8.69 5.91
C CYS A 107 6.65 9.51 5.27
N GLN A 108 7.36 8.89 4.33
CA GLN A 108 8.48 9.46 3.60
C GLN A 108 8.49 8.91 2.18
N GLU A 109 8.27 9.82 1.25
CA GLU A 109 8.37 9.52 -0.15
C GLU A 109 9.84 9.45 -0.58
N THR A 110 10.28 8.27 -1.00
CA THR A 110 11.54 8.03 -1.69
C THR A 110 11.25 7.30 -2.99
N VAL A 111 12.23 7.20 -3.90
CA VAL A 111 12.08 6.40 -5.13
C VAL A 111 11.70 4.96 -4.79
N PHE A 112 12.31 4.41 -3.74
CA PHE A 112 12.01 3.06 -3.27
C PHE A 112 10.58 2.93 -2.74
N THR A 113 10.15 3.76 -1.78
CA THR A 113 8.81 3.65 -1.18
C THR A 113 7.71 3.90 -2.19
N ARG A 114 7.93 4.82 -3.14
CA ARG A 114 7.02 5.08 -4.26
C ARG A 114 6.85 3.86 -5.17
N ASN A 115 7.96 3.27 -5.60
CA ASN A 115 7.92 2.09 -6.47
C ASN A 115 7.29 0.89 -5.73
N ALA A 116 7.61 0.72 -4.45
CA ALA A 116 7.03 -0.34 -3.63
C ALA A 116 5.51 -0.19 -3.49
N ASP A 117 5.02 1.02 -3.19
CA ASP A 117 3.58 1.33 -3.10
C ASP A 117 2.89 1.04 -4.43
N TYR A 118 3.38 1.57 -5.55
CA TYR A 118 2.77 1.37 -6.85
C TYR A 118 2.76 -0.10 -7.30
N CYS A 119 3.89 -0.80 -7.16
CA CYS A 119 3.99 -2.21 -7.52
C CYS A 119 3.04 -3.08 -6.68
N THR A 120 3.01 -2.88 -5.37
CA THR A 120 2.16 -3.68 -4.48
C THR A 120 0.68 -3.30 -4.60
N ALA A 121 0.34 -2.04 -4.89
CA ALA A 121 -1.02 -1.62 -5.20
C ALA A 121 -1.54 -2.34 -6.45
N VAL A 122 -0.78 -2.34 -7.55
CA VAL A 122 -1.14 -3.06 -8.78
C VAL A 122 -1.27 -4.56 -8.50
N LEU A 123 -0.29 -5.15 -7.82
CA LEU A 123 -0.32 -6.58 -7.49
C LEU A 123 -1.53 -6.94 -6.60
N SER A 124 -1.92 -6.06 -5.67
CA SER A 124 -3.09 -6.25 -4.82
C SER A 124 -4.38 -6.28 -5.64
N ILE A 125 -4.53 -5.35 -6.58
CA ILE A 125 -5.68 -5.29 -7.49
C ILE A 125 -5.74 -6.56 -8.35
N LEU A 126 -4.62 -6.95 -8.96
CA LEU A 126 -4.55 -8.17 -9.78
C LEU A 126 -4.90 -9.42 -8.98
N SER A 127 -4.33 -9.57 -7.77
CA SER A 127 -4.63 -10.71 -6.90
C SER A 127 -6.10 -10.76 -6.46
N PHE A 128 -6.73 -9.59 -6.26
CA PHE A 128 -8.13 -9.49 -5.90
C PHE A 128 -9.04 -9.85 -7.08
N VAL A 129 -8.75 -9.32 -8.27
CA VAL A 129 -9.47 -9.66 -9.51
C VAL A 129 -9.38 -11.16 -9.77
N LEU A 130 -8.18 -11.74 -9.69
CA LEU A 130 -7.97 -13.18 -9.84
C LEU A 130 -8.82 -13.98 -8.84
N LEU A 131 -8.80 -13.61 -7.56
CA LEU A 131 -9.61 -14.26 -6.54
C LEU A 131 -11.11 -14.21 -6.86
N LYS A 132 -11.61 -13.09 -7.40
CA LYS A 132 -13.02 -12.92 -7.79
C LYS A 132 -13.38 -13.75 -9.02
N VAL A 133 -12.54 -13.74 -10.04
CA VAL A 133 -12.72 -14.56 -11.26
C VAL A 133 -12.75 -16.04 -10.92
N ILE A 134 -11.80 -16.54 -10.13
CA ILE A 134 -11.77 -17.95 -9.73
C ILE A 134 -13.00 -18.33 -8.90
N LYS A 135 -13.42 -17.47 -7.96
CA LYS A 135 -14.66 -17.68 -7.21
C LYS A 135 -15.88 -17.77 -8.13
N LEU A 136 -15.99 -16.90 -9.12
CA LEU A 136 -17.08 -16.91 -10.09
C LEU A 136 -17.08 -18.21 -10.92
N LEU A 137 -15.92 -18.62 -11.45
CA LEU A 137 -15.80 -19.85 -12.25
C LEU A 137 -16.17 -21.11 -11.45
N ILE A 138 -15.88 -21.13 -10.15
CA ILE A 138 -16.27 -22.22 -9.25
C ILE A 138 -17.79 -22.25 -9.04
N ILE A 139 -18.43 -21.09 -8.85
CA ILE A 139 -19.90 -20.98 -8.74
C ILE A 139 -20.57 -21.47 -10.03
N LEU A 140 -20.01 -21.14 -11.19
CA LEU A 140 -20.47 -21.58 -12.50
C LEU A 140 -20.13 -23.05 -12.82
N LYS A 141 -19.52 -23.79 -11.88
CA LYS A 141 -19.12 -25.21 -12.02
C LYS A 141 -18.23 -25.49 -13.26
N TYR A 142 -17.38 -24.53 -13.63
CA TYR A 142 -16.53 -24.68 -14.81
C TYR A 142 -15.45 -25.76 -14.59
N LYS A 143 -15.41 -26.80 -15.43
CA LYS A 143 -14.56 -28.00 -15.20
C LYS A 143 -13.04 -27.71 -15.21
N ARG A 144 -12.58 -26.61 -15.81
CA ARG A 144 -11.15 -26.30 -16.01
C ARG A 144 -10.58 -25.22 -15.09
N VAL A 145 -11.24 -24.87 -13.98
CA VAL A 145 -10.78 -23.81 -13.05
C VAL A 145 -9.33 -24.03 -12.58
N LYS A 146 -8.92 -25.29 -12.33
CA LYS A 146 -7.56 -25.61 -11.86
C LYS A 146 -6.46 -25.20 -12.86
N TRP A 147 -6.71 -25.32 -14.15
CA TRP A 147 -5.75 -24.93 -15.20
C TRP A 147 -5.62 -23.41 -15.29
N ILE A 148 -6.74 -22.69 -15.23
CA ILE A 148 -6.76 -21.23 -15.23
C ILE A 148 -5.99 -20.70 -14.02
N TYR A 149 -6.22 -21.30 -12.85
CA TYR A 149 -5.48 -20.98 -11.62
C TYR A 149 -3.97 -21.16 -11.78
N LEU A 150 -3.52 -22.31 -12.29
CA LEU A 150 -2.11 -22.64 -12.42
C LEU A 150 -1.38 -21.68 -13.39
N VAL A 151 -1.99 -21.41 -14.54
CA VAL A 151 -1.45 -20.49 -15.55
C VAL A 151 -1.37 -19.07 -15.01
N THR A 152 -2.39 -18.62 -14.26
CA THR A 152 -2.40 -17.24 -13.76
C THR A 152 -1.36 -17.04 -12.65
N ILE A 153 -1.11 -18.03 -11.78
CA ILE A 153 -0.02 -17.95 -10.78
C ILE A 153 1.36 -17.89 -11.44
N ILE A 154 1.57 -18.55 -12.58
CA ILE A 154 2.86 -18.53 -13.27
C ILE A 154 3.13 -17.15 -13.90
N ILE A 155 2.07 -16.44 -14.29
CA ILE A 155 2.16 -15.13 -14.95
C ILE A 155 2.27 -13.97 -13.94
N LEU A 156 1.75 -14.15 -12.72
CA LEU A 156 1.73 -13.16 -11.63
C LEU A 156 2.98 -13.24 -10.74
#